data_AF-A0A3A8R8H6-F1
#
_entry.id   AF-A0A3A8R8H6-F1
#
_cell.length_a   1.000
_cell.length_b   1.000
_cell.length_c   1.000
_cell.angle_alpha   90.00
_cell.angle_beta   90.00
_cell.angle_gamma   90.00
#
_symmetry.space_group_name_H-M   'P 1'
#
loop_
_entity.id
_entity.type
_entity.pdbx_description
1 polymer ?
#
loop_
_entity_poly.entity_id
_entity_poly.type
_entity_poly.pdbx_seq_one_letter_code
_entity_poly.pdbx_strand_id
1 'polypeptide(L)'
;MMESHSGTNPDSQPRFDFAIHDRKGQTKALVQVKARLGTTRGWAAKYWLKLDALGQRPNADYFLLVTPEKLYVWKIARAKTEGTPTRVLDTSVVLNSYFKRLGTGPEGIKPLAFNMLVGAWLDDLTTAASPGTENEELARTGLLRAIAGGAIREEPV
;
A
#
# COMPACT_ATOMS: atom_id res chain seq x y z
N MET A 1 -7.39 -48.67 9.70
CA MET A 1 -6.40 -47.67 10.15
C MET A 1 -5.73 -47.14 8.89
N MET A 2 -6.17 -45.99 8.41
CA MET A 2 -5.59 -45.30 7.25
C MET A 2 -5.66 -43.81 7.53
N GLU A 3 -4.51 -43.17 7.39
CA GLU A 3 -4.18 -41.85 7.91
C GLU A 3 -4.84 -40.74 7.10
N SER A 4 -5.53 -39.85 7.81
CA SER A 4 -6.05 -38.60 7.24
C SER A 4 -4.90 -37.59 7.13
N HIS A 5 -4.32 -37.44 5.94
CA HIS A 5 -3.48 -36.28 5.65
C HIS A 5 -4.36 -35.04 5.53
N SER A 6 -4.52 -34.33 6.65
CA SER A 6 -4.98 -32.95 6.64
C SER A 6 -3.90 -32.09 6.03
N GLY A 7 -3.98 -31.83 4.72
CA GLY A 7 -3.21 -30.77 4.08
C GLY A 7 -3.76 -29.42 4.53
N THR A 8 -3.16 -28.81 5.56
CA THR A 8 -3.34 -27.39 5.84
C THR A 8 -2.68 -26.64 4.69
N ASN A 9 -3.48 -26.04 3.80
CA ASN A 9 -2.97 -25.21 2.71
C ASN A 9 -2.31 -23.95 3.34
N PRO A 10 -0.98 -23.79 3.31
CA PRO A 10 -0.30 -22.67 3.97
C PRO A 10 -0.29 -21.40 3.11
N ASP A 11 -0.93 -21.43 1.94
CA ASP A 11 -0.70 -20.48 0.84
C ASP A 11 -1.94 -19.65 0.50
N SER A 12 -2.48 -18.96 1.49
CA SER A 12 -3.42 -17.86 1.23
C SER A 12 -2.93 -16.64 1.97
N GLN A 13 -1.73 -16.20 1.56
CA GLN A 13 -1.26 -14.86 1.90
C GLN A 13 -2.36 -13.88 1.44
N PRO A 14 -2.79 -12.93 2.28
CA PRO A 14 -3.74 -11.91 1.86
C PRO A 14 -3.27 -11.26 0.57
N ARG A 15 -4.11 -11.35 -0.46
CA ARG A 15 -3.85 -10.81 -1.80
C ARG A 15 -3.96 -9.29 -1.71
N PHE A 16 -2.82 -8.61 -1.70
CA PHE A 16 -2.78 -7.16 -1.79
C PHE A 16 -2.78 -6.77 -3.28
N ASP A 17 -2.97 -5.51 -3.62
CA ASP A 17 -2.95 -5.14 -5.06
C ASP A 17 -1.50 -5.06 -5.58
N PHE A 18 -0.56 -4.66 -4.71
CA PHE A 18 0.86 -4.59 -5.04
C PHE A 18 1.75 -5.05 -3.87
N ALA A 19 2.85 -5.68 -4.24
CA ALA A 19 3.99 -5.93 -3.36
C ALA A 19 5.23 -5.19 -3.90
N ILE A 20 6.00 -4.58 -3.00
CA ILE A 20 7.26 -3.91 -3.34
C ILE A 20 8.40 -4.67 -2.68
N HIS A 21 9.33 -5.14 -3.49
CA HIS A 21 10.50 -5.90 -3.06
C HIS A 21 11.75 -5.04 -3.15
N ASP A 22 12.68 -5.18 -2.21
CA ASP A 22 14.02 -4.61 -2.36
C ASP A 22 14.87 -5.40 -3.39
N ARG A 23 16.10 -4.94 -3.62
CA ARG A 23 17.07 -5.61 -4.51
C ARG A 23 17.42 -7.04 -4.12
N LYS A 24 17.16 -7.44 -2.87
CA LYS A 24 17.39 -8.80 -2.36
C LYS A 24 16.12 -9.67 -2.48
N GLY A 25 15.04 -9.13 -3.06
CA GLY A 25 13.75 -9.81 -3.20
C GLY A 25 12.90 -9.79 -1.92
N GLN A 26 13.31 -9.11 -0.86
CA GLN A 26 12.55 -9.07 0.39
C GLN A 26 11.37 -8.11 0.25
N THR A 27 10.18 -8.54 0.65
CA THR A 27 8.97 -7.69 0.64
C THR A 27 9.13 -6.57 1.66
N LYS A 28 9.20 -5.33 1.17
CA LYS A 28 9.34 -4.11 1.98
C LYS A 28 8.02 -3.42 2.22
N ALA A 29 7.13 -3.43 1.24
CA ALA A 29 5.81 -2.85 1.39
C ALA A 29 4.75 -3.73 0.73
N LEU A 30 3.60 -3.81 1.38
CA LEU A 30 2.37 -4.36 0.82
C LEU A 30 1.36 -3.22 0.66
N VAL A 31 0.67 -3.16 -0.47
CA VAL A 31 -0.16 -2.04 -0.85
C VAL A 31 -1.57 -2.51 -1.20
N GLN A 32 -2.56 -1.95 -0.53
CA GLN A 32 -3.95 -2.03 -0.93
C GLN A 32 -4.43 -0.68 -1.44
N VAL A 33 -5.08 -0.69 -2.58
CA VAL A 33 -5.78 0.42 -3.22
C VAL A 33 -7.27 0.32 -2.96
N LYS A 34 -7.89 1.43 -2.60
CA LYS A 34 -9.34 1.58 -2.50
C LYS A 34 -9.76 2.90 -3.13
N ALA A 35 -10.47 2.84 -4.25
CA ALA A 35 -11.10 4.00 -4.88
C ALA A 35 -12.33 4.46 -4.08
N ARG A 36 -12.07 5.00 -2.87
CA ARG A 36 -13.09 5.44 -1.92
C ARG A 36 -12.76 6.84 -1.39
N LEU A 37 -13.75 7.71 -1.47
CA LEU A 37 -13.71 9.07 -0.93
C LEU A 37 -14.21 9.13 0.52
N GLY A 38 -13.94 10.23 1.21
CA GLY A 38 -14.38 10.52 2.57
C GLY A 38 -13.81 9.56 3.61
N THR A 39 -12.67 8.93 3.33
CA THR A 39 -12.05 8.00 4.28
C THR A 39 -11.37 8.74 5.41
N THR A 40 -11.34 8.10 6.59
CA THR A 40 -10.75 8.69 7.80
C THR A 40 -9.70 7.78 8.41
N ARG A 41 -8.88 8.33 9.32
CA ARG A 41 -7.94 7.54 10.12
C ARG A 41 -8.63 6.39 10.87
N GLY A 42 -9.85 6.60 11.38
CA GLY A 42 -10.62 5.55 12.05
C GLY A 42 -11.12 4.46 11.10
N TRP A 43 -11.49 4.82 9.88
CA TRP A 43 -11.83 3.84 8.83
C TRP A 43 -10.62 2.97 8.48
N ALA A 44 -9.45 3.57 8.32
CA ALA A 44 -8.19 2.87 8.07
C ALA A 44 -7.81 1.92 9.22
N ALA A 45 -7.97 2.36 10.47
CA ALA A 45 -7.72 1.51 11.63
C ALA A 45 -8.66 0.29 11.69
N LYS A 46 -9.95 0.47 11.39
CA LYS A 46 -10.90 -0.64 11.27
C LYS A 46 -10.50 -1.62 10.16
N TYR A 47 -9.98 -1.12 9.04
CA TYR A 47 -9.47 -1.98 7.97
C TYR A 47 -8.28 -2.83 8.45
N TRP A 48 -7.32 -2.23 9.15
CA TRP A 48 -6.19 -2.95 9.76
C TRP A 48 -6.65 -4.04 10.74
N LEU A 49 -7.57 -3.71 11.65
CA LEU A 49 -8.11 -4.68 12.61
C LEU A 49 -8.89 -5.80 11.91
N LYS A 50 -9.55 -5.52 10.79
CA LYS A 50 -10.20 -6.55 9.97
C LYS A 50 -9.17 -7.52 9.39
N LEU A 51 -8.05 -7.03 8.85
CA LEU A 51 -6.97 -7.89 8.37
C LEU A 51 -6.44 -8.78 9.50
N ASP A 52 -6.25 -8.21 10.69
CA ASP A 52 -5.79 -8.95 11.87
C ASP A 52 -6.75 -10.08 12.27
N ALA A 53 -8.04 -9.77 12.36
CA ALA A 53 -9.09 -10.73 12.70
C ALA A 53 -9.22 -11.87 11.67
N LEU A 54 -8.83 -11.62 10.42
CA LEU A 54 -8.83 -12.62 9.34
C LEU A 54 -7.52 -13.42 9.27
N GLY A 55 -6.56 -13.20 10.18
CA GLY A 55 -5.23 -13.82 10.11
C GLY A 55 -4.40 -13.31 8.93
N GLN A 56 -4.76 -12.13 8.40
CA GLN A 56 -4.26 -11.54 7.18
C GLN A 56 -3.37 -10.31 7.46
N ARG A 57 -2.65 -10.30 8.58
CA ARG A 57 -1.69 -9.22 8.87
C ARG A 57 -0.64 -9.15 7.75
N PRO A 58 -0.40 -7.95 7.17
CA PRO A 58 0.63 -7.80 6.16
C PRO A 58 2.00 -8.21 6.74
N ASN A 59 2.69 -9.11 6.05
CA ASN A 59 4.04 -9.55 6.43
C ASN A 59 5.09 -8.77 5.62
N ALA A 60 5.35 -7.53 6.04
CA ALA A 60 6.31 -6.61 5.42
C ALA A 60 6.79 -5.55 6.42
N ASP A 61 7.75 -4.71 6.02
CA ASP A 61 8.18 -3.56 6.85
C ASP A 61 7.09 -2.47 6.90
N TYR A 62 6.38 -2.31 5.78
CA TYR A 62 5.35 -1.30 5.57
C TYR A 62 4.06 -1.91 5.02
N PHE A 63 2.93 -1.34 5.44
CA PHE A 63 1.64 -1.51 4.77
C PHE A 63 1.07 -0.15 4.37
N LEU A 64 0.60 -0.06 3.13
CA LEU A 64 0.00 1.14 2.57
C LEU A 64 -1.46 0.85 2.21
N LEU A 65 -2.36 1.73 2.66
CA LEU A 65 -3.74 1.78 2.18
C LEU A 65 -3.92 3.10 1.44
N VAL A 66 -4.10 3.02 0.13
CA VAL A 66 -4.12 4.18 -0.76
C VAL A 66 -5.54 4.44 -1.23
N THR A 67 -6.02 5.66 -0.99
CA THR A 67 -7.28 6.17 -1.52
C THR A 67 -7.05 7.48 -2.28
N PRO A 68 -7.99 7.94 -3.12
CA PRO A 68 -7.78 9.16 -3.92
C PRO A 68 -7.44 10.40 -3.08
N GLU A 69 -7.84 10.44 -1.81
CA GLU A 69 -7.63 11.59 -0.92
C GLU A 69 -6.60 11.32 0.19
N LYS A 70 -6.39 10.06 0.58
CA LYS A 70 -5.57 9.72 1.75
C LYS A 70 -4.64 8.53 1.48
N LEU A 71 -3.39 8.71 1.89
CA LEU A 71 -2.39 7.65 1.95
C LEU A 71 -2.17 7.31 3.43
N TYR A 72 -2.65 6.14 3.83
CA TYR A 72 -2.46 5.63 5.18
C TYR A 72 -1.22 4.72 5.19
N VAL A 73 -0.29 5.00 6.10
CA VAL A 73 0.98 4.29 6.19
C VAL A 73 1.10 3.65 7.58
N TRP A 74 1.31 2.34 7.59
CA TRP A 74 1.75 1.61 8.78
C TRP A 74 3.20 1.21 8.58
N LYS A 75 4.10 1.76 9.41
CA LYS A 75 5.37 1.09 9.70
C LYS A 75 5.06 -0.03 10.69
N ILE A 76 5.05 -1.28 10.23
CA ILE A 76 4.39 -2.39 10.94
C ILE A 76 5.00 -2.60 12.33
N ALA A 77 6.33 -2.51 12.45
CA ALA A 77 7.05 -2.59 13.73
C ALA A 77 6.67 -1.50 14.76
N ARG A 78 5.95 -0.44 14.34
CA ARG A 78 5.47 0.66 15.20
C ARG A 78 3.95 0.71 15.30
N ALA A 79 3.23 -0.20 14.63
CA ALA A 79 1.78 -0.23 14.67
C ALA A 79 1.33 -0.67 16.08
N LYS A 80 0.49 0.16 16.72
CA LYS A 80 -0.10 -0.16 18.03
C LYS A 80 -1.25 -1.15 17.88
N THR A 81 -1.66 -1.78 18.98
CA THR A 81 -2.78 -2.73 19.05
C THR A 81 -4.09 -2.16 18.51
N GLU A 82 -4.33 -0.86 18.66
CA GLU A 82 -5.52 -0.16 18.14
C GLU A 82 -5.58 -0.08 16.60
N GLY A 83 -4.52 -0.51 15.90
CA GLY A 83 -4.49 -0.58 14.44
C GLY A 83 -4.39 0.77 13.73
N THR A 84 -4.11 1.85 14.46
CA THR A 84 -4.01 3.19 13.87
C THR A 84 -2.80 3.31 12.94
N PRO A 85 -2.95 3.95 11.76
CA PRO A 85 -1.83 4.17 10.84
C PRO A 85 -0.81 5.11 11.49
N THR A 86 0.47 4.76 11.31
CA THR A 86 1.60 5.54 11.84
C THR A 86 1.70 6.93 11.22
N ARG A 87 1.25 7.10 9.97
CA ARG A 87 1.15 8.37 9.26
C ARG A 87 -0.08 8.37 8.35
N VAL A 88 -0.61 9.56 8.10
CA VAL A 88 -1.67 9.79 7.11
C VAL A 88 -1.26 11.00 6.31
N LEU A 89 -1.16 10.85 5.00
CA LEU A 89 -0.73 11.89 4.06
C LEU A 89 -1.90 12.25 3.15
N ASP A 90 -1.83 13.43 2.55
CA ASP A 90 -2.77 13.86 1.52
C ASP A 90 -2.39 13.27 0.16
N THR A 91 -3.20 12.36 -0.37
CA THR A 91 -2.94 11.72 -1.66
C THR A 91 -3.04 12.71 -2.81
N SER A 92 -3.87 13.75 -2.70
CA SER A 92 -3.98 14.76 -3.76
C SER A 92 -2.66 15.51 -3.97
N VAL A 93 -1.85 15.63 -2.91
CA VAL A 93 -0.48 16.18 -2.98
C VAL A 93 0.49 15.12 -3.49
N VAL A 94 0.47 13.91 -2.92
CA VAL A 94 1.41 12.82 -3.28
C VAL A 94 1.27 12.41 -4.76
N LEU A 95 0.05 12.37 -5.28
CA LEU A 95 -0.28 11.91 -6.64
C LEU A 95 -0.63 13.05 -7.60
N ASN A 96 -0.38 14.31 -7.22
CA ASN A 96 -0.79 15.49 -7.98
C ASN A 96 -0.33 15.45 -9.45
N SER A 97 0.93 15.08 -9.68
CA SER A 97 1.50 14.99 -11.03
C SER A 97 0.75 13.98 -11.90
N TYR A 98 0.34 12.84 -11.34
CA TYR A 98 -0.41 11.80 -12.03
C TYR A 98 -1.85 12.22 -12.31
N PHE A 99 -2.53 12.83 -11.34
CA PHE A 99 -3.87 13.39 -11.53
C PHE A 99 -3.88 14.43 -12.66
N LYS A 100 -2.91 15.34 -12.67
CA LYS A 100 -2.74 16.33 -13.75
C LYS A 100 -2.52 15.68 -15.11
N ARG A 101 -1.68 14.65 -15.21
CA ARG A 101 -1.43 13.90 -16.47
C ARG A 101 -2.69 13.24 -17.01
N LEU A 102 -3.58 12.77 -16.14
CA LEU A 102 -4.85 12.16 -16.52
C LEU A 102 -5.98 13.17 -16.78
N GLY A 103 -5.76 14.46 -16.52
CA GLY A 103 -6.82 15.47 -16.62
C GLY A 103 -8.00 15.23 -15.68
N THR A 104 -7.78 14.54 -14.56
CA THR A 104 -8.81 14.20 -13.57
C THR A 104 -8.32 14.47 -12.15
N GLY A 105 -9.23 14.50 -11.19
CA GLY A 105 -8.93 14.68 -9.78
C GLY A 105 -9.35 13.48 -8.93
N PRO A 106 -9.12 13.55 -7.61
CA PRO A 106 -9.52 12.51 -6.67
C PRO A 106 -10.99 12.07 -6.81
N GLU A 107 -11.90 13.01 -7.06
CA GLU A 107 -13.34 12.76 -7.18
C GLU A 107 -13.75 12.13 -8.53
N GLY A 108 -12.98 12.38 -9.59
CA GLY A 108 -13.33 12.00 -10.95
C GLY A 108 -12.71 10.68 -11.42
N ILE A 109 -11.70 10.16 -10.71
CA ILE A 109 -10.96 8.98 -11.15
C ILE A 109 -11.77 7.69 -10.94
N LYS A 110 -11.85 6.85 -11.98
CA LYS A 110 -12.52 5.55 -11.90
C LYS A 110 -11.66 4.52 -11.17
N PRO A 111 -12.25 3.51 -10.51
CA PRO A 111 -11.50 2.56 -9.69
C PRO A 111 -10.33 1.87 -10.40
N LEU A 112 -10.56 1.37 -11.63
CA LEU A 112 -9.50 0.72 -12.42
C LEU A 112 -8.36 1.70 -12.76
N ALA A 113 -8.72 2.91 -13.23
CA ALA A 113 -7.74 3.94 -13.54
C ALA A 113 -6.94 4.38 -12.30
N PHE A 114 -7.58 4.42 -11.12
CA PHE A 114 -6.90 4.71 -9.87
C PHE A 114 -5.91 3.62 -9.48
N ASN A 115 -6.25 2.34 -9.65
CA ASN A 115 -5.32 1.23 -9.40
C ASN A 115 -4.08 1.32 -10.31
N MET A 116 -4.29 1.55 -11.60
CA MET A 116 -3.19 1.72 -12.56
C MET A 116 -2.33 2.95 -12.24
N LEU A 117 -2.95 4.07 -11.84
CA LEU A 117 -2.24 5.27 -11.41
C LEU A 117 -1.35 4.98 -10.20
N VAL A 118 -1.85 4.24 -9.20
CA VAL A 118 -1.06 3.86 -8.03
C VAL A 118 0.09 2.95 -8.44
N GLY A 119 -0.12 1.98 -9.33
CA GLY A 119 0.96 1.13 -9.85
C GLY A 119 2.08 1.94 -10.51
N ALA A 120 1.73 2.87 -11.40
CA ALA A 120 2.70 3.77 -12.05
C ALA A 120 3.43 4.66 -11.04
N TRP A 121 2.73 5.18 -10.04
CA TRP A 121 3.34 5.97 -8.97
C TRP A 121 4.35 5.16 -8.15
N LEU A 122 3.99 3.93 -7.78
CA LEU A 122 4.91 3.06 -7.04
C LEU A 122 6.18 2.80 -7.87
N ASP A 123 6.06 2.59 -9.17
CA ASP A 123 7.19 2.25 -10.07
C ASP A 123 8.17 3.42 -10.21
N ASP A 124 7.63 4.63 -10.25
CA ASP A 124 8.42 5.85 -10.17
C ASP A 124 9.14 5.98 -8.81
N LEU A 125 8.53 5.56 -7.69
CA LEU A 125 9.17 5.59 -6.38
C LEU A 125 10.34 4.61 -6.26
N THR A 126 10.27 3.44 -6.89
CA THR A 126 11.36 2.44 -6.86
C THR A 126 12.53 2.84 -7.75
N THR A 127 12.28 3.59 -8.82
CA THR A 127 13.30 3.96 -9.82
C THR A 127 14.17 5.16 -9.41
N ALA A 128 13.87 5.83 -8.29
CA ALA A 128 14.63 6.96 -7.71
C ALA A 128 14.87 8.19 -8.62
N ALA A 129 14.36 8.17 -9.86
CA ALA A 129 14.64 9.17 -10.90
C ALA A 129 13.41 10.00 -11.33
N SER A 130 12.26 9.87 -10.65
CA SER A 130 10.99 10.46 -11.11
C SER A 130 10.36 11.49 -10.16
N PRO A 131 9.59 12.46 -10.71
CA PRO A 131 8.87 13.49 -9.95
C PRO A 131 7.77 12.87 -9.08
N GLY A 132 7.92 13.00 -7.75
CA GLY A 132 7.06 12.36 -6.74
C GLY A 132 7.84 11.98 -5.47
N THR A 133 9.16 11.84 -5.60
CA THR A 133 10.12 11.71 -4.49
C THR A 133 10.36 13.02 -3.73
N GLU A 134 9.91 14.15 -4.26
CA GLU A 134 10.03 15.48 -3.67
C GLU A 134 9.08 15.71 -2.48
N ASN A 135 8.17 14.78 -2.21
CA ASN A 135 7.25 14.91 -1.08
C ASN A 135 7.98 14.65 0.25
N GLU A 136 8.32 15.71 0.97
CA GLU A 136 8.99 15.64 2.27
C GLU A 136 8.23 14.78 3.30
N GLU A 137 6.90 14.85 3.33
CA GLU A 137 6.11 14.06 4.27
C GLU A 137 6.24 12.57 3.99
N LEU A 138 6.25 12.18 2.70
CA LEU A 138 6.49 10.82 2.27
C LEU A 138 7.92 10.39 2.62
N ALA A 139 8.92 11.25 2.40
CA ALA A 139 10.31 10.98 2.77
C ALA A 139 10.46 10.73 4.30
N ARG A 140 9.76 11.52 5.13
CA ARG A 140 9.76 11.38 6.60
C ARG A 140 9.19 10.06 7.11
N THR A 141 8.44 9.31 6.30
CA THR A 141 7.98 7.96 6.66
C THR A 141 9.13 6.93 6.66
N GLY A 142 10.22 7.22 5.96
CA GLY A 142 11.29 6.28 5.66
C GLY A 142 10.96 5.26 4.56
N LEU A 143 9.75 5.29 3.99
CA LEU A 143 9.31 4.38 2.92
C LEU A 143 10.24 4.46 1.70
N LEU A 144 10.54 5.68 1.23
CA LEU A 144 11.38 5.90 0.04
C LEU A 144 12.74 5.20 0.16
N ARG A 145 13.37 5.26 1.34
CA ARG A 145 14.64 4.58 1.60
C ARG A 145 14.49 3.06 1.65
N ALA A 146 13.35 2.55 2.11
CA ALA A 146 13.11 1.12 2.21
C ALA A 146 12.90 0.46 0.84
N ILE A 147 12.29 1.17 -0.11
CA ILE A 147 11.92 0.62 -1.44
C ILE A 147 12.85 1.07 -2.59
N ALA A 148 13.84 1.93 -2.30
CA ALA A 148 14.73 2.48 -3.31
C ALA A 148 15.48 1.39 -4.10
N GLY A 149 15.41 1.48 -5.43
CA GLY A 149 16.01 0.51 -6.35
C GLY A 149 15.38 -0.87 -6.29
N GLY A 150 14.19 -0.99 -5.70
CA GLY A 150 13.39 -2.21 -5.65
C GLY A 150 12.58 -2.45 -6.92
N ALA A 151 11.67 -3.42 -6.86
CA ALA A 151 10.76 -3.77 -7.94
C ALA A 151 9.34 -3.99 -7.41
N ILE A 152 8.35 -3.64 -8.22
CA ILE A 152 6.93 -3.88 -7.91
C ILE A 152 6.48 -5.16 -8.57
N ARG A 153 5.60 -5.85 -7.87
CA ARG A 153 4.80 -6.93 -8.42
C ARG A 153 3.35 -6.59 -8.23
N GLU A 154 2.60 -6.62 -9.32
CA GLU A 154 1.15 -6.66 -9.25
C GLU A 154 0.76 -8.03 -8.71
N GLU A 155 -0.04 -8.02 -7.65
CA GLU A 155 -0.74 -9.21 -7.21
C GLU A 155 -2.15 -9.07 -7.79
N PRO A 156 -2.49 -9.82 -8.86
CA PRO A 156 -3.87 -9.79 -9.36
C PRO A 156 -4.79 -10.15 -8.20
N VAL A 157 -6.00 -9.62 -8.09
CA VAL A 157 -6.96 -9.97 -7.01
C VAL A 157 -7.84 -11.14 -7.45
#